data_AF-M5JQT5-F1
#
_entry.id   AF-M5JQT5-F1
#
_cell.length_a   1.000
_cell.length_b   1.000
_cell.length_c   1.000
_cell.angle_alpha   90.00
_cell.angle_beta   90.00
_cell.angle_gamma   90.00
#
_symmetry.space_group_name_H-M   'P 1'
#
loop_
_entity.id
_entity.type
_entity.pdbx_description
1 polymer ?
#
loop_
_entity_poly.entity_id
_entity_poly.type
_entity_poly.pdbx_seq_one_letter_code
_entity_poly.pdbx_strand_id
1 'polypeptide(L)'
;MDRIKIVGGNKLNGIIPISGAKNAALPLMIASLLTDDTLTLENVPHLADVEQLIRILSNHGVDYSVNGRREHQNGAYSRTIHFTARNIVDTSS
;
A
#
# COMPACT_ATOMS: atom_id res chain seq x y z
N MET A 1 7.09 22.23 -9.47
CA MET A 1 5.75 22.16 -8.85
C MET A 1 4.82 21.49 -9.83
N ASP A 2 4.20 20.39 -9.42
CA ASP A 2 3.18 19.74 -10.23
C ASP A 2 1.93 20.60 -10.26
N ARG A 3 1.25 20.66 -11.41
CA ARG A 3 0.01 21.40 -11.58
C ARG A 3 -1.00 20.58 -12.37
N ILE A 4 -2.25 20.66 -11.96
CA ILE A 4 -3.37 20.07 -12.69
C ILE A 4 -4.18 21.22 -13.29
N LYS A 5 -4.38 21.21 -14.61
CA LYS A 5 -5.28 22.13 -15.31
C LYS A 5 -6.57 21.38 -15.63
N ILE A 6 -7.68 21.83 -15.06
CA ILE A 6 -9.01 21.25 -15.31
C ILE A 6 -9.72 22.10 -16.35
N VAL A 7 -10.25 21.46 -17.40
CA VAL A 7 -11.13 22.09 -18.40
C VAL A 7 -12.56 21.63 -18.12
N GLY A 8 -13.43 22.57 -17.73
CA GLY A 8 -14.83 22.28 -17.46
C GLY A 8 -15.66 22.02 -18.73
N GLY A 9 -16.97 21.81 -18.55
CA GLY A 9 -17.93 21.67 -19.65
C GLY A 9 -18.38 20.24 -19.94
N ASN A 10 -17.71 19.23 -19.39
CA ASN A 10 -18.06 17.82 -19.60
C ASN A 10 -18.70 17.21 -18.34
N LYS A 11 -19.87 16.57 -18.49
CA LYS A 11 -20.46 15.77 -17.41
C LYS A 11 -19.69 14.46 -17.27
N LEU A 12 -19.36 14.08 -16.03
CA LEU A 12 -18.76 12.77 -15.75
C LEU A 12 -19.81 11.67 -15.93
N ASN A 13 -19.48 10.62 -16.66
CA ASN A 13 -20.29 9.42 -16.82
C ASN A 13 -19.38 8.19 -16.82
N GLY A 14 -19.64 7.24 -15.92
CA GLY A 14 -18.85 6.03 -15.77
C GLY A 14 -18.75 5.57 -14.32
N ILE A 15 -18.11 4.42 -14.14
CA ILE A 15 -17.81 3.83 -12.85
C ILE A 15 -16.31 3.57 -12.81
N ILE A 16 -15.67 3.97 -11.71
CA ILE A 16 -14.26 3.66 -11.45
C ILE A 16 -14.15 2.86 -10.16
N PRO A 17 -13.33 1.78 -10.13
CA PRO A 17 -13.04 1.10 -8.88
C PRO A 17 -12.16 2.00 -8.00
N ILE A 18 -12.41 1.98 -6.69
CA ILE A 18 -11.56 2.64 -5.69
C ILE A 18 -10.70 1.61 -4.99
N SER A 19 -9.51 2.05 -4.54
CA SER A 19 -8.69 1.26 -3.64
C SER A 19 -9.20 1.33 -2.20
N GLY A 20 -8.62 0.50 -1.32
CA GLY A 20 -8.93 0.48 0.10
C GLY A 20 -8.61 1.82 0.80
N ALA A 21 -9.23 2.02 1.95
CA ALA A 21 -9.06 3.24 2.73
C ALA A 21 -7.66 3.31 3.38
N LYS A 22 -6.97 4.43 3.21
CA LYS A 22 -5.66 4.70 3.84
C LYS A 22 -5.67 4.41 5.35
N ASN A 23 -6.66 4.94 6.06
CA ASN A 23 -6.74 4.86 7.52
C ASN A 23 -7.07 3.45 8.03
N ALA A 24 -7.56 2.55 7.15
CA ALA A 24 -7.68 1.14 7.46
C ALA A 24 -6.37 0.40 7.13
N ALA A 25 -5.73 0.73 6.00
CA ALA A 25 -4.50 0.06 5.56
C ALA A 25 -3.31 0.29 6.51
N LEU A 26 -3.08 1.52 7.00
CA LEU A 26 -1.89 1.82 7.80
C LEU A 26 -1.82 1.02 9.13
N PRO A 27 -2.88 0.95 9.95
CA PRO A 27 -2.85 0.12 11.17
C PRO A 27 -2.72 -1.38 10.85
N LEU A 28 -3.33 -1.84 9.75
CA LEU A 28 -3.22 -3.24 9.33
C LEU A 28 -1.79 -3.60 8.91
N MET A 29 -1.05 -2.68 8.29
CA MET A 29 0.37 -2.89 8.00
C MET A 29 1.18 -3.05 9.29
N ILE A 30 0.89 -2.24 10.31
CA ILE A 30 1.56 -2.34 11.64
C ILE A 30 1.21 -3.66 12.33
N ALA A 31 -0.01 -4.17 12.14
CA ALA A 31 -0.43 -5.46 12.70
C ALA A 31 0.44 -6.65 12.20
N SER A 32 1.20 -6.49 11.10
CA SER A 32 2.19 -7.50 10.67
C SER A 32 3.27 -7.76 11.72
N LEU A 33 3.53 -6.81 12.63
CA LEU A 33 4.48 -6.97 13.73
C LEU A 33 3.97 -7.86 14.87
N LEU A 34 2.68 -8.23 14.85
CA LEU A 34 2.03 -8.99 15.94
C LEU A 34 2.03 -10.50 15.68
N THR A 35 2.65 -10.97 14.59
CA THR A 35 2.71 -12.38 14.22
C THR A 35 3.99 -12.69 13.44
N ASP A 36 4.49 -13.92 13.60
CA ASP A 36 5.62 -14.44 12.83
C ASP A 36 5.20 -14.98 11.45
N ASP A 37 3.88 -15.11 11.23
CA ASP A 37 3.30 -15.52 9.95
C ASP A 37 3.27 -14.37 8.96
N THR A 38 3.30 -14.70 7.66
CA THR A 38 3.16 -13.68 6.61
C THR A 38 1.76 -13.10 6.60
N LEU A 39 1.64 -11.80 6.86
CA LEU A 39 0.40 -11.04 6.72
C LEU A 39 0.22 -10.61 5.26
N THR A 40 -0.90 -10.99 4.65
CA THR A 40 -1.27 -10.56 3.29
C THR A 40 -2.36 -9.50 3.36
N LEU A 41 -2.06 -8.29 2.85
CA LEU A 41 -3.04 -7.22 2.71
C LEU A 41 -3.39 -7.03 1.25
N GLU A 42 -4.67 -7.22 0.94
CA GLU A 42 -5.24 -6.95 -0.37
C GLU A 42 -5.82 -5.54 -0.45
N ASN A 43 -6.03 -5.05 -1.67
CA ASN A 43 -6.64 -3.75 -1.93
C ASN A 43 -5.92 -2.55 -1.27
N VAL A 44 -4.60 -2.63 -1.05
CA VAL A 44 -3.83 -1.57 -0.41
C VAL A 44 -3.68 -0.38 -1.37
N PRO A 45 -4.03 0.85 -0.98
CA PRO A 45 -3.92 2.02 -1.85
C PRO A 45 -2.45 2.38 -2.12
N HIS A 46 -2.17 2.88 -3.32
CA HIS A 46 -0.84 3.36 -3.69
C HIS A 46 -0.69 4.85 -3.35
N LEU A 47 -0.31 5.15 -2.10
CA LEU A 47 -0.21 6.51 -1.55
C LEU A 47 1.15 6.72 -0.88
N ALA A 48 1.57 7.99 -0.79
CA ALA A 48 2.85 8.35 -0.18
C ALA A 48 2.98 7.84 1.28
N ASP A 49 1.92 7.93 2.08
CA ASP A 49 1.93 7.46 3.47
C ASP A 49 2.15 5.94 3.56
N VAL A 50 1.60 5.18 2.61
CA VAL A 50 1.81 3.71 2.53
C VAL A 50 3.26 3.40 2.18
N GLU A 51 3.83 4.10 1.19
CA GLU A 51 5.24 3.92 0.83
C GLU A 51 6.19 4.30 1.98
N GLN A 52 5.87 5.36 2.71
CA GLN A 52 6.65 5.77 3.88
C GLN A 52 6.59 4.72 4.98
N LEU A 53 5.40 4.21 5.30
CA LEU A 53 5.26 3.19 6.33
C LEU A 53 5.95 1.87 5.94
N ILE A 54 5.90 1.46 4.66
CA ILE A 54 6.69 0.33 4.16
C ILE A 54 8.17 0.54 4.46
N ARG A 55 8.74 1.71 4.14
CA ARG A 55 10.15 2.01 4.42
C ARG A 55 10.48 1.96 5.91
N ILE A 56 9.60 2.50 6.76
CA ILE A 56 9.78 2.45 8.22
C ILE A 56 9.80 1.00 8.71
N LEU A 57 8.84 0.18 8.29
CA LEU A 57 8.76 -1.23 8.68
C LEU A 57 9.99 -2.01 8.18
N SER A 58 10.41 -1.79 6.93
CA SER A 58 11.62 -2.42 6.37
C SER A 58 12.88 -2.07 7.14
N ASN A 59 13.01 -0.83 7.62
CA ASN A 59 14.14 -0.42 8.47
C ASN A 59 14.16 -1.14 9.83
N HIS A 60 13.03 -1.68 10.27
CA HIS A 60 12.92 -2.51 11.48
C HIS A 60 12.96 -4.02 11.17
N GLY A 61 13.40 -4.41 9.96
CA GLY A 61 13.60 -5.81 9.60
C GLY A 61 12.34 -6.51 9.07
N VAL A 62 11.27 -5.78 8.76
CA VAL A 62 10.09 -6.35 8.12
C VAL A 62 10.33 -6.51 6.62
N ASP A 63 10.37 -7.75 6.16
CA ASP A 63 10.40 -8.05 4.73
C ASP A 63 9.03 -7.80 4.11
N TYR A 64 9.01 -7.27 2.89
CA TYR A 64 7.78 -7.11 2.13
C TYR A 64 7.94 -7.53 0.66
N SER A 65 6.85 -8.01 0.07
CA SER A 65 6.75 -8.22 -1.37
C SER A 65 5.43 -7.70 -1.91
N VAL A 66 5.44 -7.21 -3.14
CA VAL A 66 4.27 -6.68 -3.83
C VAL A 66 3.98 -7.58 -5.01
N ASN A 67 2.74 -8.07 -5.11
CA ASN A 67 2.35 -8.89 -6.26
C ASN A 67 2.49 -8.10 -7.55
N GLY A 68 3.14 -8.72 -8.55
CA GLY A 68 3.35 -8.13 -9.86
C GLY A 68 2.03 -7.75 -10.53
N ARG A 69 2.04 -6.63 -11.24
CA ARG A 69 0.89 -6.20 -12.07
C ARG A 69 0.73 -7.20 -13.21
N ARG A 70 -0.38 -7.92 -13.26
CA ARG A 70 -0.77 -8.71 -14.44
C ARG A 70 -1.43 -7.78 -15.46
N GLU A 71 -1.17 -7.96 -16.75
CA GLU A 71 -1.68 -7.10 -17.85
C GLU A 71 -3.21 -6.90 -17.86
N HIS A 72 -3.98 -7.78 -17.21
CA HIS A 72 -5.44 -7.70 -17.13
C HIS A 72 -5.99 -7.13 -15.81
N GLN A 73 -5.14 -6.59 -14.92
CA GLN A 73 -5.62 -5.91 -13.72
C GLN A 73 -6.00 -4.47 -14.06
N ASN A 74 -7.28 -4.24 -14.36
CA ASN A 74 -7.89 -2.90 -14.56
C ASN A 74 -7.82 -1.96 -13.33
N GLY A 75 -7.06 -2.31 -12.28
CA GLY A 75 -6.97 -1.59 -11.01
C GLY A 75 -5.57 -1.05 -10.76
N ALA A 76 -5.16 0.00 -11.47
CA ALA A 76 -3.88 0.69 -11.20
C ALA A 76 -3.76 1.26 -9.76
N TYR A 77 -4.86 1.25 -9.01
CA TYR A 77 -5.04 1.95 -7.73
C TYR A 77 -4.79 1.10 -6.48
N SER A 78 -4.80 -0.23 -6.60
CA SER A 78 -4.74 -1.14 -5.44
C SER A 78 -3.70 -2.24 -5.64
N ARG A 79 -3.08 -2.70 -4.55
CA ARG A 79 -2.01 -3.71 -4.58
C ARG A 79 -2.27 -4.76 -3.50
N THR A 80 -1.76 -5.96 -3.75
CA THR A 80 -1.58 -6.97 -2.70
C THR A 80 -0.15 -6.88 -2.20
N ILE A 81 0.02 -6.72 -0.89
CA ILE A 81 1.33 -6.62 -0.24
C ILE A 81 1.40 -7.71 0.83
N HIS A 82 2.51 -8.42 0.83
CA HIS A 82 2.84 -9.41 1.85
C HIS A 82 3.89 -8.82 2.78
N PHE A 83 3.69 -8.94 4.09
CA PHE A 83 4.61 -8.50 5.14
C PHE A 83 5.05 -9.71 5.97
N THR A 84 6.33 -9.83 6.28
CA THR A 84 6.89 -10.88 7.13
C THR A 84 7.83 -10.26 8.16
N ALA A 85 7.53 -10.42 9.45
CA ALA A 85 8.20 -9.74 10.55
C ALA A 85 8.91 -10.71 11.52
N ARG A 86 9.49 -11.81 11.02
CA ARG A 86 10.09 -12.88 11.86
C ARG A 86 11.22 -12.40 12.77
N ASN A 87 11.98 -11.40 12.33
CA ASN A 87 13.10 -10.83 13.09
C ASN A 87 13.01 -9.32 13.03
N ILE A 88 12.53 -8.71 14.12
CA ILE A 88 12.46 -7.25 14.24
C ILE A 88 13.81 -6.76 14.78
N VAL A 89 14.44 -5.82 14.07
CA VAL A 89 15.72 -5.23 14.47
C VAL A 89 15.52 -3.87 15.11
N ASP A 90 16.33 -3.58 16.13
CA ASP A 90 16.40 -2.24 16.72
C ASP A 90 17.28 -1.33 15.86
N THR A 91 16.94 -0.04 15.87
CA THR A 91 17.68 1.07 15.26
C THR A 91 19.03 1.37 15.91
N SER A 92 19.42 0.67 16.98
CA SER A 92 20.68 0.87 17.71
C SER A 92 21.86 0.04 17.19
N SER A 93 21.77 -0.52 15.98
CA SER A 93 22.82 -1.35 15.36
C SER A 93 23.99 -0.51 14.83
#